data_AF-A0A538GR52-F1
#
_entry.id   AF-A0A538GR52-F1
#
_cell.length_a   1.000
_cell.length_b   1.000
_cell.length_c   1.000
_cell.angle_alpha   90.00
_cell.angle_beta   90.00
_cell.angle_gamma   90.00
#
_symmetry.space_group_name_H-M   'P 1'
#
loop_
_entity.id
_entity.type
_entity.pdbx_description
1 polymer ?
#
loop_
_entity_poly.entity_id
_entity_poly.type
_entity_poly.pdbx_seq_one_letter_code
_entity_poly.pdbx_strand_id
1 'polypeptide(L)'
;MRRRLGLIRFLLEAGFLILVAAAVGLAGLDWIWIVFVMFGAWFLVAIVERSETRPRPEPELVAEEPASEPAAPEPEPEPEPELEPEPEPEPEPEPEPEPVVVALPAPPPPPAQLEPSGEPEGPVRTWRRRVTAQDDSVVRLQAPPQPRQWNVWELERIASAAEGENPAKDEERALLVVSLRQFADTTGVLPVDFDPLVREAFDPELLDALAGPV
;
A
#
# COMPACT_ATOMS: atom_id res chain seq x y z
N MET A 1 -24.52 13.35 34.34
CA MET A 1 -24.84 12.03 33.74
C MET A 1 -23.67 11.34 33.03
N ARG A 2 -22.72 12.06 32.41
CA ARG A 2 -21.55 11.48 31.70
C ARG A 2 -20.72 10.45 32.52
N ARG A 3 -20.51 10.68 33.83
CA ARG A 3 -19.77 9.72 34.68
C ARG A 3 -20.50 8.39 34.92
N ARG A 4 -21.85 8.40 34.94
CA ARG A 4 -22.63 7.17 35.17
C ARG A 4 -22.58 6.24 33.95
N LEU A 5 -22.56 6.80 32.74
CA LEU A 5 -22.43 6.04 31.49
C LEU A 5 -21.04 5.40 31.36
N GLY A 6 -19.98 6.14 31.72
CA GLY A 6 -18.61 5.60 31.76
C GLY A 6 -18.43 4.48 32.79
N LEU A 7 -19.05 4.61 33.97
CA LEU A 7 -18.99 3.58 35.02
C LEU A 7 -19.75 2.31 34.61
N ILE A 8 -20.93 2.46 33.97
CA ILE A 8 -21.69 1.31 33.45
C ILE A 8 -20.89 0.59 32.36
N ARG A 9 -20.25 1.33 31.44
CA ARG A 9 -19.38 0.76 30.40
C ARG A 9 -18.19 0.00 30.99
N PHE A 10 -17.51 0.59 31.97
CA PHE A 10 -16.39 -0.06 32.67
C PHE A 10 -16.83 -1.31 33.45
N LEU A 11 -17.98 -1.29 34.12
CA LEU A 11 -18.50 -2.45 34.86
C LEU A 11 -18.90 -3.60 33.94
N LEU A 12 -19.47 -3.29 32.77
CA LEU A 12 -19.82 -4.30 31.76
C LEU A 12 -18.56 -4.90 31.11
N GLU A 13 -17.56 -4.08 30.83
CA GLU A 13 -16.27 -4.51 30.26
C GLU A 13 -15.47 -5.37 31.24
N ALA A 14 -15.34 -4.94 32.50
CA ALA A 14 -14.70 -5.73 33.54
C ALA A 14 -15.46 -7.03 33.82
N GLY A 15 -16.80 -6.98 33.87
CA GLY A 15 -17.65 -8.16 34.04
C GLY A 15 -17.49 -9.15 32.89
N PHE A 16 -17.42 -8.67 31.66
CA PHE A 16 -17.20 -9.48 30.46
C PHE A 16 -15.83 -10.18 30.50
N LEU A 17 -14.76 -9.45 30.81
CA LEU A 17 -13.40 -10.02 30.89
C LEU A 17 -13.29 -11.06 32.01
N ILE A 18 -13.91 -10.82 33.17
CA ILE A 18 -13.93 -11.77 34.29
C ILE A 18 -14.70 -13.05 33.90
N LEU A 19 -15.82 -12.92 33.20
CA LEU A 19 -16.64 -14.06 32.77
C LEU A 19 -15.92 -14.90 31.69
N VAL A 20 -15.21 -14.24 30.76
CA VAL A 20 -14.35 -14.89 29.77
C VAL A 20 -13.19 -15.62 30.44
N ALA A 21 -12.48 -14.97 31.36
CA ALA A 21 -11.37 -15.59 32.09
C ALA A 21 -11.84 -16.79 32.93
N ALA A 22 -12.99 -16.68 33.59
CA ALA A 22 -13.59 -17.77 34.36
C ALA A 22 -14.01 -18.94 33.46
N ALA A 23 -14.63 -18.67 32.31
CA ALA A 23 -15.04 -19.70 31.35
C ALA A 23 -13.83 -20.43 30.74
N VAL A 24 -12.77 -19.71 30.36
CA VAL A 24 -11.53 -20.29 29.83
C VAL A 24 -10.82 -21.14 30.89
N GLY A 25 -10.71 -20.63 32.12
CA GLY A 25 -10.09 -21.34 33.24
C GLY A 25 -10.86 -22.62 33.64
N LEU A 26 -12.19 -22.62 33.51
CA LEU A 26 -13.03 -23.78 33.82
C LEU A 26 -13.07 -24.83 32.70
N ALA A 27 -12.75 -24.47 31.45
CA ALA A 27 -12.99 -25.34 30.29
C ALA A 27 -11.75 -26.04 29.70
N GLY A 28 -10.53 -25.52 29.94
CA GLY A 28 -9.28 -26.17 29.46
C GLY A 28 -9.21 -26.40 27.94
N LEU A 29 -9.71 -25.46 27.14
CA LEU A 29 -10.29 -25.78 25.82
C LEU A 29 -9.59 -25.11 24.62
N ASP A 30 -9.69 -25.85 23.51
CA ASP A 30 -9.25 -25.64 22.13
C ASP A 30 -9.62 -24.30 21.45
N TRP A 31 -8.95 -24.05 20.31
CA TRP A 31 -8.97 -22.87 19.42
C TRP A 31 -10.34 -22.21 19.15
N ILE A 32 -11.43 -22.95 19.34
CA ILE A 32 -12.81 -22.49 19.26
C ILE A 32 -13.04 -21.28 20.19
N TRP A 33 -12.40 -21.21 21.37
CA TRP A 33 -12.53 -20.03 22.24
C TRP A 33 -11.87 -18.78 21.67
N ILE A 34 -10.79 -18.91 20.90
CA ILE A 34 -10.15 -17.75 20.24
C ILE A 34 -11.15 -17.13 19.26
N VAL A 35 -11.86 -17.97 18.50
CA VAL A 35 -12.90 -17.53 17.57
C VAL A 35 -14.05 -16.83 18.31
N PHE A 36 -14.52 -17.38 19.44
CA PHE A 36 -15.58 -16.75 20.23
C PHE A 36 -15.15 -15.43 20.88
N VAL A 37 -13.91 -15.33 21.36
CA VAL A 37 -13.36 -14.09 21.92
C VAL A 37 -13.22 -13.03 20.83
N MET A 38 -12.71 -13.40 19.66
CA MET A 38 -12.56 -12.50 18.51
C MET A 38 -13.93 -12.02 17.99
N PHE A 39 -14.90 -12.93 17.88
CA PHE A 39 -16.28 -12.59 17.51
C PHE A 39 -16.94 -11.68 18.55
N GLY A 40 -16.76 -11.96 19.85
CA GLY A 40 -17.28 -11.12 20.92
C GLY A 40 -16.70 -9.72 20.90
N ALA A 41 -15.39 -9.58 20.68
CA ALA A 41 -14.72 -8.30 20.54
C ALA A 41 -15.21 -7.51 19.32
N TRP A 42 -15.29 -8.15 18.14
CA TRP A 42 -15.80 -7.52 16.92
C TRP A 42 -17.27 -7.09 17.07
N PHE A 43 -18.11 -7.96 17.63
CA PHE A 43 -19.54 -7.68 17.83
C PHE A 43 -19.78 -6.53 18.81
N LEU A 44 -18.95 -6.42 19.85
CA LEU A 44 -19.02 -5.32 20.81
C LEU A 44 -18.68 -3.98 20.16
N VAL A 45 -17.65 -3.94 19.29
CA VAL A 45 -17.32 -2.75 18.48
C VAL A 45 -18.50 -2.37 17.58
N ALA A 46 -19.08 -3.34 16.86
CA ALA A 46 -20.21 -3.12 15.98
C ALA A 46 -21.46 -2.55 16.70
N ILE A 47 -21.73 -3.00 17.94
CA ILE A 47 -22.83 -2.44 18.75
C ILE A 47 -22.53 -1.00 19.19
N VAL A 48 -21.28 -0.69 19.53
CA VAL A 48 -20.88 0.67 19.95
C VAL A 48 -21.07 1.65 18.80
N GLU A 49 -20.58 1.34 17.60
CA GLU A 49 -20.73 2.19 16.42
C GLU A 49 -22.21 2.41 16.07
N ARG A 50 -23.03 1.36 16.15
CA ARG A 50 -24.48 1.45 15.90
C ARG A 50 -25.23 2.33 16.90
N SER A 51 -24.68 2.56 18.09
CA SER A 51 -25.34 3.33 19.15
C SER A 51 -25.23 4.85 18.98
N GLU A 52 -24.29 5.32 18.15
CA GLU A 52 -24.03 6.75 17.93
C GLU A 52 -24.88 7.36 16.79
N THR A 53 -25.48 6.54 15.93
CA THR A 53 -26.42 6.97 14.88
C THR A 53 -27.82 7.25 15.42
N ARG A 54 -27.94 8.12 16.42
CA ARG A 54 -29.23 8.78 16.70
C ARG A 54 -29.20 10.15 16.00
N PRO A 55 -29.90 10.33 14.86
CA PRO A 55 -30.12 11.66 14.33
C PRO A 55 -30.77 12.49 15.44
N ARG A 56 -30.15 13.63 15.78
CA ARG A 56 -30.76 14.61 16.67
C ARG A 56 -32.09 15.00 16.01
N PRO A 57 -33.26 14.79 16.65
CA PRO A 57 -34.49 15.33 16.12
C PRO A 57 -34.28 16.85 16.03
N GLU A 58 -34.23 17.32 14.79
CA GLU A 58 -34.21 18.72 14.44
C GLU A 58 -35.41 19.35 15.15
N PRO A 59 -35.21 20.35 16.04
CA PRO A 59 -36.34 20.97 16.70
C PRO A 59 -37.18 21.64 15.61
N GLU A 60 -38.32 21.03 15.35
CA GLU A 60 -39.45 21.57 14.60
C GLU A 60 -39.84 22.89 15.29
N LEU A 61 -39.21 23.99 14.86
CA LEU A 61 -39.52 25.35 15.25
C LEU A 61 -40.88 25.71 14.63
N VAL A 62 -41.94 25.28 15.30
CA VAL A 62 -43.26 25.86 15.12
C VAL A 62 -43.22 27.29 15.66
N ALA A 63 -43.24 28.22 14.71
CA ALA A 63 -43.90 29.53 14.75
C ALA A 63 -43.73 30.40 16.00
N GLU A 64 -42.85 31.40 15.89
CA GLU A 64 -43.18 32.76 16.30
C GLU A 64 -42.91 33.72 15.13
N GLU A 65 -43.99 34.19 14.51
CA GLU A 65 -44.02 35.45 13.76
C GLU A 65 -44.03 36.57 14.83
N PRO A 66 -43.11 37.54 14.80
CA PRO A 66 -43.52 38.83 14.27
C PRO A 66 -42.43 39.63 13.55
N ALA A 67 -42.91 40.57 12.72
CA ALA A 67 -42.24 41.81 12.29
C ALA A 67 -41.22 41.72 11.16
N SER A 68 -41.73 41.99 9.95
CA SER A 68 -41.14 42.81 8.90
C SER A 68 -39.84 43.55 9.26
N GLU A 69 -38.70 42.93 8.93
CA GLU A 69 -37.42 43.62 8.73
C GLU A 69 -37.19 43.67 7.21
N PRO A 70 -36.82 44.81 6.60
CA PRO A 70 -36.81 44.93 5.15
C PRO A 70 -35.74 43.99 4.58
N ALA A 71 -36.13 43.21 3.57
CA ALA A 71 -35.20 42.44 2.77
C ALA A 71 -34.06 43.36 2.31
N ALA A 72 -32.86 43.13 2.83
CA ALA A 72 -31.65 43.59 2.16
C ALA A 72 -31.68 42.98 0.74
N PRO A 73 -31.38 43.75 -0.31
CA PRO A 73 -31.31 43.17 -1.64
C PRO A 73 -30.27 42.05 -1.62
N GLU A 74 -30.66 40.85 -2.08
CA GLU A 74 -29.71 39.79 -2.40
C GLU A 74 -28.65 40.39 -3.34
N PRO A 75 -27.34 40.19 -3.08
CA PRO A 75 -26.34 40.60 -4.04
C PRO A 75 -26.63 39.92 -5.37
N GLU A 76 -26.70 40.71 -6.45
CA GLU A 76 -26.78 40.16 -7.80
C GLU A 76 -25.66 39.14 -7.99
N PRO A 77 -25.92 37.98 -8.63
CA PRO A 77 -24.89 36.99 -8.86
C PRO A 77 -23.73 37.64 -9.62
N GLU A 78 -22.51 37.51 -9.09
CA GLU A 78 -21.30 37.91 -9.80
C GLU A 78 -21.31 37.21 -11.18
N PRO A 79 -20.94 37.92 -12.26
CA PRO A 79 -20.91 37.33 -13.59
C PRO A 79 -19.99 36.11 -13.56
N GLU A 80 -20.49 34.97 -14.05
CA GLU A 80 -19.68 33.79 -14.27
C GLU A 80 -18.44 34.19 -15.08
N PRO A 81 -17.23 33.79 -14.66
CA PRO A 81 -16.02 34.13 -15.39
C PRO A 81 -16.14 33.59 -16.82
N GLU A 82 -16.00 34.47 -17.81
CA GLU A 82 -15.89 34.06 -19.21
C GLU A 82 -14.72 33.08 -19.31
N LEU A 83 -15.03 31.85 -19.75
CA LEU A 83 -14.05 30.81 -19.96
C LEU A 83 -12.96 31.34 -20.90
N GLU A 84 -11.71 31.39 -20.41
CA GLU A 84 -10.57 31.67 -21.27
C GLU A 84 -10.57 30.65 -22.43
N PRO A 85 -10.31 31.10 -23.67
CA PRO A 85 -10.31 30.21 -24.82
C PRO A 85 -9.31 29.08 -24.58
N GLU A 86 -9.74 27.84 -24.88
CA GLU A 86 -8.87 26.67 -24.81
C GLU A 86 -7.58 26.95 -25.58
N PRO A 87 -6.40 26.66 -24.99
CA PRO A 87 -5.13 26.89 -25.65
C PRO A 87 -5.09 26.07 -26.96
N GLU A 88 -4.71 26.72 -28.05
CA GLU A 88 -4.49 26.03 -29.33
C GLU A 88 -3.51 24.87 -29.11
N PRO A 89 -3.76 23.71 -29.75
CA PRO A 89 -2.89 22.55 -29.59
C PRO A 89 -1.46 22.91 -30.02
N GLU A 90 -0.51 22.65 -29.12
CA GLU A 90 0.91 22.81 -29.45
C GLU A 90 1.28 21.94 -30.67
N PRO A 91 2.16 22.44 -31.55
CA PRO A 91 2.57 21.69 -32.73
C PRO A 91 3.22 20.36 -32.31
N GLU A 92 2.84 19.29 -33.01
CA GLU A 92 3.43 17.97 -32.79
C GLU A 92 4.97 18.04 -32.89
N PRO A 93 5.69 17.42 -31.94
CA PRO A 93 7.14 17.43 -31.95
C PRO A 93 7.69 16.77 -33.22
N GLU A 94 8.68 17.42 -33.84
CA GLU A 94 9.42 16.82 -34.96
C GLU A 94 10.09 15.51 -34.51
N PRO A 95 10.16 14.50 -35.39
CA PRO A 95 10.72 13.20 -35.05
C PRO A 95 12.19 13.32 -34.64
N GLU A 96 12.52 12.72 -33.49
CA GLU A 96 13.90 12.62 -33.00
C GLU A 96 14.79 11.85 -34.00
N PRO A 97 16.06 12.26 -34.18
CA PRO A 97 16.99 11.58 -35.07
C PRO A 97 17.32 10.16 -34.57
N GLU A 98 17.34 9.20 -35.50
CA GLU A 98 17.69 7.80 -35.22
C GLU A 98 19.10 7.68 -34.58
N PRO A 99 19.27 6.83 -33.56
CA PRO A 99 20.56 6.66 -32.89
C PRO A 99 21.58 6.01 -33.83
N VAL A 100 22.68 6.72 -34.08
CA VAL A 100 23.87 6.16 -34.75
C VAL A 100 24.53 5.18 -33.80
N VAL A 101 24.40 3.88 -34.10
CA VAL A 101 25.08 2.79 -33.39
C VAL A 101 26.58 2.89 -33.65
N VAL A 102 27.33 3.47 -32.72
CA VAL A 102 28.78 3.35 -32.69
C VAL A 102 29.11 1.97 -32.15
N ALA A 103 29.67 1.11 -32.99
CA ALA A 103 30.13 -0.22 -32.59
C ALA A 103 31.17 -0.11 -31.47
N LEU A 104 30.81 -0.56 -30.26
CA LEU A 104 31.76 -0.78 -29.18
C LEU A 104 32.82 -1.81 -29.63
N PRO A 105 34.12 -1.59 -29.38
CA PRO A 105 35.14 -2.58 -29.68
C PRO A 105 34.94 -3.83 -28.80
N ALA A 106 35.16 -5.01 -29.38
CA ALA A 106 34.99 -6.29 -28.71
C ALA A 106 35.91 -6.42 -27.48
N PRO A 107 35.43 -7.03 -26.37
CA PRO A 107 36.25 -7.26 -25.18
C PRO A 107 37.40 -8.24 -25.48
N PRO A 108 38.57 -8.10 -24.82
CA PRO A 108 39.67 -9.05 -24.96
C PRO A 108 39.28 -10.45 -24.43
N PRO A 109 39.87 -11.54 -24.95
CA PRO A 109 39.58 -12.89 -24.48
C PRO A 109 40.04 -13.06 -23.01
N PRO A 110 39.32 -13.88 -22.22
CA PRO A 110 39.70 -14.17 -20.83
C PRO A 110 41.05 -14.91 -20.78
N PRO A 111 41.86 -14.71 -19.73
CA PRO A 111 43.12 -15.44 -19.59
C PRO A 111 42.86 -16.93 -19.47
N ALA A 112 43.68 -17.74 -20.14
CA ALA A 112 43.63 -19.19 -20.07
C ALA A 112 43.73 -19.64 -18.61
N GLN A 113 42.74 -20.42 -18.16
CA GLN A 113 42.76 -21.02 -16.83
C GLN A 113 43.96 -21.97 -16.75
N LEU A 114 44.93 -21.62 -15.92
CA LEU A 114 45.98 -22.54 -15.49
C LEU A 114 45.29 -23.59 -14.61
N GLU A 115 45.11 -24.81 -15.11
CA GLU A 115 44.70 -25.93 -14.27
C GLU A 115 45.79 -26.17 -13.20
N PRO A 116 45.46 -26.09 -11.90
CA PRO A 116 46.40 -26.52 -10.88
C PRO A 116 46.38 -28.05 -10.83
N SER A 117 47.36 -28.65 -11.50
CA SER A 117 47.84 -29.99 -11.21
C SER A 117 48.36 -30.05 -9.77
N GLY A 118 47.79 -30.93 -8.94
CA GLY A 118 48.44 -31.36 -7.70
C GLY A 118 47.49 -31.63 -6.54
N GLU A 119 47.11 -32.90 -6.40
CA GLU A 119 46.68 -33.50 -5.14
C GLU A 119 47.89 -33.56 -4.18
N PRO A 120 47.68 -33.30 -2.87
CA PRO A 120 48.01 -34.38 -1.95
C PRO A 120 46.96 -34.58 -0.85
N GLU A 121 46.74 -35.87 -0.58
CA GLU A 121 45.94 -36.39 0.52
C GLU A 121 46.41 -35.90 1.90
N GLY A 122 45.44 -35.50 2.72
CA GLY A 122 45.56 -35.41 4.17
C GLY A 122 44.18 -35.60 4.79
N PRO A 123 44.03 -36.25 5.97
CA PRO A 123 42.73 -36.59 6.50
C PRO A 123 42.03 -35.32 6.99
N VAL A 124 41.22 -34.71 6.13
CA VAL A 124 40.24 -33.71 6.56
C VAL A 124 39.28 -34.45 7.48
N ARG A 125 39.35 -34.12 8.78
CA ARG A 125 38.33 -34.50 9.76
C ARG A 125 37.03 -33.85 9.33
N THR A 126 36.27 -34.53 8.46
CA THR A 126 34.95 -34.08 8.07
C THR A 126 34.04 -34.29 9.27
N TRP A 127 33.59 -33.18 9.86
CA TRP A 127 32.47 -33.12 10.78
C TRP A 127 31.24 -33.69 10.06
N ARG A 128 31.05 -35.01 10.09
CA ARG A 128 29.81 -35.63 9.64
C ARG A 128 28.77 -35.35 10.71
N ARG A 129 28.24 -34.12 10.72
CA ARG A 129 26.94 -33.86 11.33
C ARG A 129 25.95 -34.68 10.52
N ARG A 130 25.43 -35.74 11.15
CA ARG A 130 24.28 -36.48 10.66
C ARG A 130 23.10 -35.50 10.69
N VAL A 131 22.93 -34.74 9.62
CA VAL A 131 21.67 -34.07 9.33
C VAL A 131 20.73 -35.21 8.99
N THR A 132 19.87 -35.54 9.93
CA THR A 132 18.74 -36.43 9.71
C THR A 132 17.93 -35.85 8.55
N ALA A 133 17.68 -36.69 7.56
CA ALA A 133 16.79 -36.39 6.44
C ALA A 133 15.48 -35.81 6.98
N GLN A 134 15.27 -34.53 6.75
CA GLN A 134 13.97 -33.93 6.90
C GLN A 134 13.85 -32.80 5.88
N ASP A 135 12.89 -33.02 4.98
CA ASP A 135 12.32 -32.08 4.04
C ASP A 135 13.16 -31.72 2.81
N ASP A 136 12.95 -32.50 1.75
CA ASP A 136 13.37 -32.25 0.38
C ASP A 136 12.45 -31.21 -0.29
N SER A 137 12.08 -30.14 0.42
CA SER A 137 11.60 -28.92 -0.22
C SER A 137 12.82 -28.11 -0.59
N VAL A 138 13.36 -28.41 -1.77
CA VAL A 138 14.27 -27.51 -2.46
C VAL A 138 13.46 -26.24 -2.78
N VAL A 139 13.33 -25.34 -1.80
CA VAL A 139 12.97 -23.96 -2.04
C VAL A 139 14.04 -23.47 -2.98
N ARG A 140 13.72 -23.38 -4.27
CA ARG A 140 14.53 -22.66 -5.24
C ARG A 140 14.62 -21.26 -4.66
N LEU A 141 15.72 -20.98 -3.97
CA LEU A 141 16.08 -19.64 -3.52
C LEU A 141 16.25 -18.85 -4.81
N GLN A 142 15.15 -18.27 -5.30
CA GLN A 142 15.22 -17.22 -6.29
C GLN A 142 16.18 -16.20 -5.70
N ALA A 143 17.26 -15.90 -6.43
CA ALA A 143 18.19 -14.86 -6.01
C ALA A 143 17.36 -13.63 -5.65
N PRO A 144 17.66 -12.96 -4.51
CA PRO A 144 16.91 -11.77 -4.12
C PRO A 144 16.88 -10.82 -5.33
N PRO A 145 15.71 -10.29 -5.69
CA PRO A 145 15.59 -9.44 -6.86
C PRO A 145 16.57 -8.28 -6.69
N GLN A 146 17.37 -8.03 -7.72
CA GLN A 146 18.39 -7.00 -7.62
C GLN A 146 17.73 -5.65 -7.31
N PRO A 147 18.32 -4.85 -6.41
CA PRO A 147 17.78 -3.55 -6.07
C PRO A 147 17.77 -2.68 -7.34
N ARG A 148 16.58 -2.20 -7.73
CA ARG A 148 16.33 -1.45 -8.98
C ARG A 148 15.91 -0.01 -8.68
N GLN A 149 16.31 0.93 -9.54
CA GLN A 149 15.82 2.31 -9.50
C GLN A 149 14.57 2.44 -10.38
N TRP A 150 13.63 3.27 -9.94
CA TRP A 150 12.32 3.47 -10.59
C TRP A 150 12.16 4.92 -11.03
N ASN A 151 11.60 5.14 -12.22
CA ASN A 151 11.22 6.48 -12.66
C ASN A 151 9.78 6.78 -12.27
N VAL A 152 9.53 7.92 -11.59
CA VAL A 152 8.21 8.28 -11.09
C VAL A 152 7.19 8.47 -12.20
N TRP A 153 7.61 8.94 -13.38
CA TRP A 153 6.73 9.11 -14.53
C TRP A 153 6.34 7.77 -15.17
N GLU A 154 7.18 6.75 -15.07
CA GLU A 154 6.82 5.37 -15.44
C GLU A 154 5.80 4.80 -14.45
N LEU A 155 6.01 5.00 -13.15
CA LEU A 155 5.06 4.55 -12.12
C LEU A 155 3.69 5.23 -12.24
N GLU A 156 3.65 6.51 -12.59
CA GLU A 156 2.40 7.21 -12.88
C GLU A 156 1.69 6.60 -14.09
N ARG A 157 2.42 6.37 -15.18
CA ARG A 157 1.87 5.71 -16.37
C ARG A 157 1.32 4.31 -16.06
N ILE A 158 2.05 3.55 -15.24
CA ILE A 158 1.63 2.22 -14.78
C ILE A 158 0.34 2.33 -13.94
N ALA A 159 0.28 3.28 -13.00
CA ALA A 159 -0.89 3.50 -12.16
C ALA A 159 -2.12 3.86 -13.01
N SER A 160 -1.97 4.78 -13.97
CA SER A 160 -3.05 5.16 -14.89
C SER A 160 -3.47 4.03 -15.83
N ALA A 161 -2.54 3.16 -16.24
CA ALA A 161 -2.87 2.02 -17.11
C ALA A 161 -3.63 0.90 -16.37
N ALA A 162 -3.44 0.78 -15.06
CA ALA A 162 -4.08 -0.22 -14.21
C ALA A 162 -5.44 0.23 -13.65
N GLU A 163 -5.84 1.48 -13.91
CA GLU A 163 -7.01 2.09 -13.30
C GLU A 163 -8.31 1.37 -13.68
N GLY A 164 -9.16 1.12 -12.69
CA GLY A 164 -10.47 0.51 -12.85
C GLY A 164 -10.52 -0.99 -12.52
N GLU A 165 -9.38 -1.65 -12.30
CA GLU A 165 -9.34 -3.05 -11.85
C GLU A 165 -9.68 -3.15 -10.37
N ASN A 166 -9.17 -2.21 -9.56
CA ASN A 166 -9.49 -2.11 -8.13
C ASN A 166 -9.39 -0.66 -7.64
N PRO A 167 -10.52 0.04 -7.44
CA PRO A 167 -10.52 1.47 -7.14
C PRO A 167 -9.78 1.83 -5.84
N ALA A 168 -9.77 0.94 -4.84
CA ALA A 168 -9.04 1.18 -3.61
C ALA A 168 -7.52 1.12 -3.82
N LYS A 169 -7.04 0.13 -4.58
CA LYS A 169 -5.62 0.02 -4.94
C LYS A 169 -5.18 1.16 -5.86
N ASP A 170 -6.05 1.61 -6.75
CA ASP A 170 -5.74 2.68 -7.71
C ASP A 170 -5.53 4.01 -6.97
N GLU A 171 -6.39 4.31 -6.01
CA GLU A 171 -6.27 5.51 -5.16
C GLU A 171 -5.00 5.46 -4.29
N GLU A 172 -4.67 4.30 -3.71
CA GLU A 172 -3.43 4.09 -2.97
C GLU A 172 -2.18 4.33 -3.84
N ARG A 173 -2.14 3.77 -5.05
CA ARG A 173 -1.03 3.96 -5.99
C ARG A 173 -0.90 5.42 -6.43
N ALA A 174 -2.02 6.10 -6.69
CA ALA A 174 -2.02 7.51 -7.05
C ALA A 174 -1.46 8.37 -5.91
N LEU A 175 -1.90 8.15 -4.66
CA LEU A 175 -1.38 8.83 -3.47
C LEU A 175 0.11 8.53 -3.23
N LEU A 176 0.53 7.28 -3.49
CA LEU A 176 1.93 6.88 -3.38
C LEU A 176 2.80 7.59 -4.41
N VAL A 177 2.40 7.64 -5.68
CA VAL A 177 3.13 8.34 -6.75
C VAL A 177 3.30 9.82 -6.41
N VAL A 178 2.24 10.48 -5.93
CA VAL A 178 2.31 11.87 -5.46
C VAL A 178 3.32 12.03 -4.33
N SER A 179 3.33 11.10 -3.38
CA SER A 179 4.28 11.12 -2.25
C SER A 179 5.72 10.84 -2.66
N LEU A 180 5.93 10.02 -3.69
CA LEU A 180 7.25 9.64 -4.21
C LEU A 180 7.90 10.78 -5.02
N ARG A 181 7.12 11.65 -5.67
CA ARG A 181 7.64 12.79 -6.45
C ARG A 181 8.62 13.66 -5.68
N GLN A 182 8.40 13.87 -4.38
CA GLN A 182 9.30 14.70 -3.56
C GLN A 182 10.68 14.07 -3.30
N PHE A 183 10.81 12.76 -3.50
CA PHE A 183 12.04 12.01 -3.28
C PHE A 183 12.80 11.71 -4.59
N ALA A 184 12.18 11.99 -5.72
CA ALA A 184 12.82 11.82 -7.02
C ALA A 184 13.88 12.90 -7.25
N ASP A 185 14.94 12.53 -7.97
CA ASP A 185 15.93 13.49 -8.43
C ASP A 185 15.39 14.36 -9.59
N THR A 186 16.22 15.24 -10.14
CA THR A 186 15.84 16.12 -11.25
C THR A 186 15.48 15.37 -12.54
N THR A 187 15.80 14.08 -12.63
CA THR A 187 15.46 13.20 -13.77
C THR A 187 14.20 12.37 -13.52
N GLY A 188 13.59 12.51 -12.33
CA GLY A 188 12.42 11.74 -11.92
C GLY A 188 12.77 10.34 -11.41
N VAL A 189 14.03 10.03 -11.13
CA VAL A 189 14.47 8.71 -10.66
C VAL A 189 14.46 8.67 -9.13
N LEU A 190 13.89 7.60 -8.58
CA LEU A 190 13.83 7.33 -7.14
C LEU A 190 15.11 6.65 -6.64
N PRO A 191 15.57 7.00 -5.42
CA PRO A 191 16.61 6.25 -4.74
C PRO A 191 16.27 4.76 -4.62
N VAL A 192 17.28 3.91 -4.68
CA VAL A 192 17.14 2.45 -4.69
C VAL A 192 16.47 1.89 -3.41
N ASP A 193 16.53 2.63 -2.30
CA ASP A 193 15.88 2.24 -1.04
C ASP A 193 14.35 2.20 -1.14
N PHE A 194 13.76 2.84 -2.15
CA PHE A 194 12.32 2.81 -2.43
C PHE A 194 11.90 1.60 -3.26
N ASP A 195 12.83 0.80 -3.80
CA ASP A 195 12.53 -0.41 -4.58
C ASP A 195 11.56 -1.39 -3.86
N PRO A 196 11.73 -1.70 -2.56
CA PRO A 196 10.82 -2.59 -1.86
C PRO A 196 9.40 -2.02 -1.77
N LEU A 197 9.28 -0.71 -1.52
CA LEU A 197 7.98 -0.03 -1.41
C LEU A 197 7.25 -0.01 -2.75
N VAL A 198 7.97 0.27 -3.84
CA VAL A 198 7.40 0.26 -5.19
C VAL A 198 6.91 -1.14 -5.55
N ARG A 199 7.69 -2.19 -5.28
CA ARG A 199 7.28 -3.58 -5.56
C ARG A 199 6.12 -4.08 -4.69
N GLU A 200 5.95 -3.51 -3.50
CA GLU A 200 4.82 -3.85 -2.63
C GLU A 200 3.52 -3.23 -3.13
N ALA A 201 3.55 -1.96 -3.54
CA ALA A 201 2.37 -1.24 -3.99
C ALA A 201 1.99 -1.53 -5.45
N PHE A 202 2.99 -1.77 -6.30
CA PHE A 202 2.83 -2.13 -7.69
C PHE A 202 3.15 -3.62 -7.83
N ASP A 203 2.11 -4.41 -8.07
CA ASP A 203 2.23 -5.86 -8.20
C ASP A 203 3.29 -6.22 -9.27
N PRO A 204 4.09 -7.30 -9.09
CA PRO A 204 5.18 -7.64 -10.01
C PRO A 204 4.73 -7.82 -11.46
N GLU A 205 3.54 -8.40 -11.67
CA GLU A 205 2.94 -8.59 -13.00
C GLU A 205 2.69 -7.26 -13.70
N LEU A 206 2.29 -6.24 -12.95
CA LEU A 206 2.02 -4.91 -13.46
C LEU A 206 3.32 -4.15 -13.78
N LEU A 207 4.36 -4.34 -12.96
CA LEU A 207 5.69 -3.77 -13.21
C LEU A 207 6.37 -4.40 -14.43
N ASP A 208 6.13 -5.68 -14.68
CA ASP A 208 6.66 -6.41 -15.83
C ASP A 208 5.88 -6.10 -17.13
N ALA A 209 4.61 -5.71 -17.04
CA ALA A 209 3.73 -5.48 -18.20
C ALA A 209 4.19 -4.36 -19.17
N LEU A 210 5.11 -3.49 -18.76
CA LEU A 210 5.68 -2.43 -19.61
C LEU A 210 7.20 -2.54 -19.83
N ALA A 211 7.87 -3.47 -19.14
CA ALA A 211 9.21 -3.89 -19.52
C ALA A 211 9.04 -4.86 -20.71
N GLY A 212 8.95 -4.32 -21.93
CA GLY A 212 8.78 -5.13 -23.14
C GLY A 212 9.74 -6.34 -23.20
N PRO A 213 9.39 -7.40 -23.95
CA PRO A 213 10.15 -8.64 -23.97
C PRO A 213 11.62 -8.35 -24.34
N VAL A 214 12.53 -8.74 -23.45
CA VAL A 214 13.99 -8.75 -23.69
C VAL A 214 14.34 -9.77 -24.76
#